data_AF-A0A7C5JSG9-F1
#
_entry.id   AF-A0A7C5JSG9-F1
#
_cell.length_a   1.000
_cell.length_b   1.000
_cell.length_c   1.000
_cell.angle_alpha   90.00
_cell.angle_beta   90.00
_cell.angle_gamma   90.00
#
_symmetry.space_group_name_H-M   'P 1'
#
loop_
_entity.id
_entity.type
_entity.pdbx_description
1 polymer ?
#
loop_
_entity_poly.entity_id
_entity_poly.type
_entity_poly.pdbx_seq_one_letter_code
_entity_poly.pdbx_strand_id
1 'polypeptide(L)'
;DQIARISGVIARVVDTGVVVSIDTTLSMVAEFALDAGAEIINDVSAGRDDPLMLPLAGERNASIILMHMLGEPKTMQNNPQYNDVVAEVADFLAQRVNAAVTAGVSRKRCIIDPGIGFGKTLEHNLEIIANLDKLAQMNLPIMVGPSRKRFIGELTDEAIPENRTAGTLAACLESFRRGASIFRVHDVREVKQALAVASSLPQ
;
A
#
# COMPACT_ATOMS: atom_id res chain seq x y z
N ASP A 1 -21.99 -6.88 6.33
CA ASP A 1 -21.05 -7.97 5.97
C ASP A 1 -19.60 -7.73 6.37
N GLN A 2 -18.91 -6.68 5.90
CA GLN A 2 -17.49 -6.47 6.23
C GLN A 2 -17.22 -6.40 7.74
N ILE A 3 -18.00 -5.60 8.48
CA ILE A 3 -17.90 -5.47 9.95
C ILE A 3 -18.07 -6.83 10.64
N ALA A 4 -19.05 -7.64 10.21
CA ALA A 4 -19.29 -8.96 10.80
C ALA A 4 -18.05 -9.88 10.70
N ARG A 5 -17.32 -9.82 9.58
CA ARG A 5 -16.09 -10.62 9.36
C ARG A 5 -14.93 -10.21 10.27
N ILE A 6 -14.84 -8.93 10.63
CA ILE A 6 -13.69 -8.38 11.38
C ILE A 6 -13.96 -8.22 12.88
N SER A 7 -15.23 -8.12 13.29
CA SER A 7 -15.67 -7.84 14.66
C SER A 7 -15.06 -8.75 15.73
N GLY A 8 -14.91 -10.05 15.44
CA GLY A 8 -14.34 -11.01 16.38
C GLY A 8 -12.81 -11.11 16.36
N VAL A 9 -12.15 -10.43 15.42
CA VAL A 9 -10.72 -10.63 15.13
C VAL A 9 -9.88 -9.44 15.57
N ILE A 10 -10.31 -8.21 15.28
CA ILE A 10 -9.45 -7.02 15.47
C ILE A 10 -8.97 -6.90 16.92
N ALA A 11 -9.89 -6.90 17.89
CA ALA A 11 -9.53 -6.75 19.30
C ALA A 11 -8.51 -7.83 19.75
N ARG A 12 -8.70 -9.08 19.32
CA ARG A 12 -7.77 -10.17 19.67
C ARG A 12 -6.38 -10.00 19.06
N VAL A 13 -6.30 -9.43 17.86
CA VAL A 13 -5.02 -9.15 17.21
C VAL A 13 -4.34 -7.96 17.88
N VAL A 14 -5.10 -6.91 18.22
CA VAL A 14 -4.60 -5.76 18.99
C VAL A 14 -4.01 -6.22 20.33
N ASP A 15 -4.66 -7.16 21.02
CA ASP A 15 -4.17 -7.73 22.29
C ASP A 15 -2.81 -8.44 22.18
N THR A 16 -2.36 -8.78 20.96
CA THR A 16 -1.01 -9.33 20.74
C THR A 16 0.09 -8.27 20.73
N GLY A 17 -0.26 -6.99 20.79
CA GLY A 17 0.67 -5.85 20.80
C GLY A 17 1.21 -5.45 19.42
N VAL A 18 0.65 -6.01 18.34
CA VAL A 18 1.00 -5.60 16.97
C VAL A 18 0.17 -4.39 16.53
N VAL A 19 0.76 -3.55 15.69
CA VAL A 19 0.03 -2.48 15.01
C VAL A 19 -0.93 -3.09 14.00
N VAL A 20 -2.21 -2.74 14.10
CA VAL A 20 -3.26 -3.27 13.21
C VAL A 20 -3.65 -2.23 12.16
N SER A 21 -3.62 -2.65 10.90
CA SER A 21 -4.16 -1.89 9.77
C SER A 21 -5.46 -2.51 9.27
N ILE A 22 -6.47 -1.69 9.00
CA ILE A 22 -7.73 -2.09 8.36
C ILE A 22 -7.71 -1.75 6.86
N ASP A 23 -7.94 -2.75 6.01
CA ASP A 23 -8.00 -2.60 4.55
C ASP A 23 -9.45 -2.37 4.11
N THR A 24 -9.82 -1.10 3.89
CA THR A 24 -11.20 -0.72 3.54
C THR A 24 -11.28 0.64 2.85
N THR A 25 -12.27 0.81 1.99
CA THR A 25 -12.66 2.09 1.38
C THR A 25 -13.89 2.72 2.03
N LEU A 26 -14.45 2.08 3.08
CA LEU A 26 -15.67 2.52 3.75
C LEU A 26 -15.35 3.11 5.12
N SER A 27 -15.68 4.38 5.33
CA SER A 27 -15.43 5.09 6.59
C SER A 27 -16.08 4.38 7.78
N MET A 28 -17.31 3.88 7.63
CA MET A 28 -18.00 3.13 8.70
C MET A 28 -17.27 1.85 9.13
N VAL A 29 -16.52 1.21 8.22
CA VAL A 29 -15.74 0.01 8.53
C VAL A 29 -14.42 0.41 9.19
N ALA A 30 -13.81 1.50 8.71
CA ALA A 30 -12.62 2.08 9.32
C ALA A 30 -12.91 2.53 10.75
N GLU A 31 -13.99 3.26 10.99
CA GLU A 31 -14.42 3.73 12.31
C GLU A 31 -14.58 2.56 13.29
N PHE A 32 -15.32 1.52 12.89
CA PHE A 32 -15.47 0.31 13.70
C PHE A 32 -14.12 -0.34 14.04
N ALA A 33 -13.20 -0.39 13.08
CA ALA A 33 -11.88 -0.98 13.31
C ALA A 33 -11.01 -0.12 14.24
N LEU A 34 -11.08 1.22 14.12
CA LEU A 34 -10.40 2.16 15.00
C LEU A 34 -10.95 2.09 16.42
N ASP A 35 -12.27 1.96 16.59
CA ASP A 35 -12.90 1.73 17.89
C ASP A 35 -12.43 0.42 18.54
N ALA A 36 -12.13 -0.60 17.72
CA ALA A 36 -11.57 -1.87 18.16
C ALA A 36 -10.04 -1.86 18.35
N GLY A 37 -9.37 -0.72 18.17
CA GLY A 37 -7.94 -0.54 18.44
C GLY A 37 -7.01 -0.61 17.23
N ALA A 38 -7.54 -0.65 15.99
CA ALA A 38 -6.69 -0.45 14.81
C ALA A 38 -6.09 0.96 14.79
N GLU A 39 -4.89 1.10 14.21
CA GLU A 39 -4.15 2.37 14.19
C GLU A 39 -3.96 2.93 12.78
N ILE A 40 -4.10 2.08 11.75
CA ILE A 40 -3.82 2.43 10.36
C ILE A 40 -5.01 2.10 9.47
N ILE A 41 -5.49 3.07 8.71
CA ILE A 41 -6.44 2.85 7.62
C ILE A 41 -5.65 2.61 6.33
N ASN A 42 -5.85 1.47 5.67
CA ASN A 42 -5.37 1.24 4.31
C ASN A 42 -6.53 1.45 3.32
N ASP A 43 -6.56 2.62 2.69
CA ASP A 43 -7.60 2.98 1.73
C ASP A 43 -7.05 2.98 0.30
N VAL A 44 -7.39 1.92 -0.44
CA VAL A 44 -6.99 1.74 -1.83
C VAL A 44 -7.59 2.77 -2.79
N SER A 45 -8.62 3.51 -2.37
CA SER A 45 -9.21 4.62 -3.12
C SER A 45 -8.53 5.96 -2.85
N ALA A 46 -7.68 6.02 -1.81
CA ALA A 46 -7.07 7.24 -1.27
C ALA A 46 -8.08 8.31 -0.87
N GLY A 47 -9.19 7.92 -0.24
CA GLY A 47 -10.28 8.79 0.22
C GLY A 47 -11.15 9.32 -0.91
N ARG A 48 -11.24 8.61 -2.04
CA ARG A 48 -12.06 9.02 -3.19
C ARG A 48 -13.45 8.37 -3.16
N ASP A 49 -13.56 7.15 -2.64
CA ASP A 49 -14.80 6.40 -2.66
C ASP A 49 -15.75 6.83 -1.54
N ASP A 50 -15.21 7.29 -0.40
CA ASP A 50 -15.98 7.75 0.76
C ASP A 50 -15.44 9.11 1.26
N PRO A 51 -16.25 10.20 1.16
CA PRO A 51 -15.82 11.54 1.56
C PRO A 51 -15.58 11.69 3.07
N LEU A 52 -16.07 10.76 3.91
CA LEU A 52 -15.85 10.78 5.35
C LEU A 52 -14.53 10.12 5.77
N MET A 53 -13.84 9.41 4.86
CA MET A 53 -12.63 8.66 5.20
C MET A 53 -11.48 9.56 5.70
N LEU A 54 -11.16 10.62 4.98
CA LEU A 54 -10.04 11.51 5.36
C LEU A 54 -10.36 12.33 6.62
N PRO A 55 -11.57 12.91 6.78
CA PRO A 55 -11.97 13.55 8.04
C PRO A 55 -11.90 12.59 9.24
N LEU A 56 -12.41 11.36 9.10
CA LEU A 56 -12.33 10.34 10.14
C LEU A 56 -10.88 10.05 10.55
N ALA A 57 -9.98 9.88 9.57
CA ALA A 57 -8.56 9.65 9.85
C ALA A 57 -7.94 10.83 10.64
N GLY A 58 -8.32 12.06 10.30
CA GLY A 58 -7.89 13.27 10.99
C GLY A 58 -8.41 13.34 12.43
N GLU A 59 -9.71 13.18 12.61
CA GLU A 59 -10.39 13.20 13.91
C GLU A 59 -9.83 12.16 14.88
N ARG A 60 -9.63 10.94 14.38
CA ARG A 60 -9.14 9.80 15.18
C ARG A 60 -7.62 9.76 15.31
N ASN A 61 -6.90 10.73 14.71
CA ASN A 61 -5.44 10.77 14.65
C ASN A 61 -4.85 9.43 14.16
N ALA A 62 -5.52 8.79 13.20
CA ALA A 62 -5.10 7.52 12.63
C ALA A 62 -4.06 7.75 11.52
N SER A 63 -3.18 6.76 11.30
CA SER A 63 -2.36 6.75 10.09
C SER A 63 -3.20 6.32 8.89
N ILE A 64 -2.90 6.85 7.71
CA ILE A 64 -3.63 6.53 6.49
C ILE A 64 -2.68 6.20 5.34
N ILE A 65 -2.88 5.05 4.71
CA ILE A 65 -2.21 4.65 3.48
C ILE A 65 -3.08 5.10 2.32
N LEU A 66 -2.50 5.93 1.45
CA LEU A 66 -3.11 6.48 0.26
C LEU A 66 -2.51 5.77 -0.94
N MET A 67 -3.31 4.94 -1.63
CA MET A 67 -2.84 4.17 -2.78
C MET A 67 -3.24 4.82 -4.11
N HIS A 68 -2.34 4.77 -5.09
CA HIS A 68 -2.69 5.08 -6.47
C HIS A 68 -3.28 3.87 -7.22
N MET A 69 -4.45 4.08 -7.82
CA MET A 69 -5.13 3.12 -8.71
C MET A 69 -5.81 3.88 -9.85
N LEU A 70 -5.54 3.42 -11.08
CA LEU A 70 -6.23 3.89 -12.28
C LEU A 70 -7.41 2.97 -12.59
N GLY A 71 -8.58 3.56 -12.83
CA GLY A 71 -9.83 2.82 -13.03
C GLY A 71 -10.37 2.18 -11.74
N GLU A 72 -11.33 1.27 -11.90
CA GLU A 72 -11.92 0.51 -10.80
C GLU A 72 -11.34 -0.92 -10.75
N PRO A 73 -11.32 -1.61 -9.59
CA PRO A 73 -10.70 -2.93 -9.47
C PRO A 73 -11.13 -3.96 -10.52
N LYS A 74 -12.37 -3.88 -11.02
CA LYS A 74 -12.92 -4.79 -12.05
C LYS A 74 -12.47 -4.46 -13.47
N THR A 75 -12.11 -3.21 -13.75
CA THR A 75 -11.85 -2.70 -15.11
C THR A 75 -10.43 -2.13 -15.27
N MET A 76 -9.70 -1.93 -14.19
CA MET A 76 -8.39 -1.27 -14.17
C MET A 76 -7.34 -1.91 -15.06
N GLN A 77 -7.46 -3.21 -15.32
CA GLN A 77 -6.52 -3.94 -16.19
C GLN A 77 -6.86 -3.84 -17.68
N ASN A 78 -7.98 -3.20 -18.04
CA ASN A 78 -8.40 -3.04 -19.42
C ASN A 78 -7.67 -1.85 -20.05
N ASN A 79 -6.50 -2.12 -20.63
CA ASN A 79 -5.69 -1.15 -21.37
C ASN A 79 -5.35 0.13 -20.57
N PRO A 80 -4.66 0.01 -19.41
CA PRO A 80 -4.23 1.20 -18.66
C PRO A 80 -3.21 2.00 -19.48
N GLN A 81 -3.40 3.31 -19.55
CA GLN A 81 -2.58 4.22 -20.34
C GLN A 81 -2.00 5.29 -19.42
N TYR A 82 -0.69 5.48 -19.51
CA TYR A 82 0.05 6.57 -18.88
C TYR A 82 0.99 7.17 -19.93
N ASN A 83 1.23 8.48 -19.86
CA ASN A 83 2.31 9.11 -20.63
C ASN A 83 3.64 8.97 -19.87
N ASP A 84 3.60 9.20 -18.56
CA ASP A 84 4.70 8.96 -17.62
C ASP A 84 4.09 8.43 -16.33
N VAL A 85 4.11 7.10 -16.15
CA VAL A 85 3.45 6.46 -15.02
C VAL A 85 4.03 6.94 -13.69
N VAL A 86 5.33 7.23 -13.62
CA VAL A 86 5.98 7.61 -12.36
C VAL A 86 5.58 9.03 -11.97
N ALA A 87 5.61 9.97 -12.92
CA ALA A 87 5.17 11.34 -12.69
C ALA A 87 3.69 11.41 -12.33
N GLU A 88 2.82 10.69 -13.07
CA GLU A 88 1.38 10.69 -12.82
C GLU A 88 1.01 10.07 -11.47
N VAL A 89 1.68 8.96 -11.08
CA VAL A 89 1.54 8.38 -9.73
C VAL A 89 1.98 9.37 -8.66
N ALA A 90 3.13 10.04 -8.85
CA ALA A 90 3.65 10.98 -7.88
C ALA A 90 2.73 12.19 -7.69
N ASP A 91 2.24 12.77 -8.78
CA ASP A 91 1.31 13.90 -8.76
C ASP A 91 0.00 13.53 -8.08
N PHE A 92 -0.56 12.36 -8.41
CA PHE A 92 -1.76 11.85 -7.74
C PHE A 92 -1.54 11.73 -6.23
N LEU A 93 -0.47 11.05 -5.81
CA LEU A 93 -0.19 10.82 -4.39
C LEU A 93 0.03 12.13 -3.64
N ALA A 94 0.74 13.10 -4.24
CA ALA A 94 0.93 14.43 -3.66
C ALA A 94 -0.42 15.15 -3.45
N GLN A 95 -1.31 15.09 -4.44
CA GLN A 95 -2.67 15.66 -4.32
C GLN A 95 -3.47 14.99 -3.20
N ARG A 96 -3.42 13.66 -3.09
CA ARG A 96 -4.15 12.93 -2.06
C ARG A 96 -3.59 13.17 -0.66
N VAL A 97 -2.28 13.27 -0.52
CA VAL A 97 -1.64 13.67 0.75
C VAL A 97 -2.10 15.07 1.15
N ASN A 98 -2.13 16.02 0.22
CA ASN A 98 -2.62 17.37 0.51
C ASN A 98 -4.09 17.35 0.95
N ALA A 99 -4.94 16.56 0.28
CA ALA A 99 -6.34 16.40 0.69
C ALA A 99 -6.47 15.82 2.11
N ALA A 100 -5.66 14.83 2.47
CA ALA A 100 -5.65 14.25 3.81
C ALA A 100 -5.21 15.27 4.87
N VAL A 101 -4.17 16.06 4.58
CA VAL A 101 -3.70 17.13 5.47
C VAL A 101 -4.75 18.21 5.65
N THR A 102 -5.42 18.64 4.57
CA THR A 102 -6.55 19.59 4.65
C THR A 102 -7.71 19.05 5.47
N ALA A 103 -7.94 17.73 5.45
CA ALA A 103 -8.96 17.07 6.28
C ALA A 103 -8.54 16.86 7.74
N GLY A 104 -7.34 17.30 8.15
CA GLY A 104 -6.85 17.25 9.53
C GLY A 104 -5.88 16.11 9.84
N VAL A 105 -5.52 15.28 8.86
CA VAL A 105 -4.50 14.23 9.06
C VAL A 105 -3.11 14.87 9.18
N SER A 106 -2.36 14.53 10.23
CA SER A 106 -0.96 14.94 10.31
C SER A 106 -0.17 14.39 9.13
N ARG A 107 0.62 15.21 8.44
CA ARG A 107 1.46 14.74 7.30
C ARG A 107 2.34 13.55 7.68
N LYS A 108 2.83 13.48 8.92
CA LYS A 108 3.67 12.37 9.42
C LYS A 108 2.91 11.04 9.54
N ARG A 109 1.58 11.08 9.49
CA ARG A 109 0.67 9.93 9.53
C ARG A 109 0.20 9.51 8.14
N CYS A 110 0.56 10.24 7.09
CA CYS A 110 0.32 9.82 5.72
C CYS A 110 1.39 8.82 5.28
N ILE A 111 0.95 7.72 4.68
CA ILE A 111 1.76 6.70 4.04
C ILE A 111 1.31 6.66 2.57
N ILE A 112 2.23 6.54 1.62
CA ILE A 112 1.90 6.45 0.19
C ILE A 112 2.16 5.06 -0.36
N ASP A 113 1.27 4.57 -1.23
CA ASP A 113 1.45 3.33 -1.97
C ASP A 113 1.29 3.59 -3.47
N PRO A 114 2.31 3.34 -4.31
CA PRO A 114 2.19 3.53 -5.76
C PRO A 114 1.20 2.56 -6.42
N GLY A 115 0.77 1.55 -5.66
CA GLY A 115 -0.29 0.62 -5.96
C GLY A 115 0.10 -0.34 -7.06
N ILE A 116 1.19 -1.12 -6.86
CA ILE A 116 1.85 -1.98 -7.89
C ILE A 116 0.86 -2.63 -8.87
N GLY A 117 0.40 -3.87 -8.81
CA GLY A 117 -0.54 -4.39 -9.83
C GLY A 117 -1.97 -3.79 -9.91
N PHE A 118 -2.19 -2.49 -9.64
CA PHE A 118 -3.50 -1.82 -9.71
C PHE A 118 -3.55 -0.81 -10.86
N GLY A 119 -4.13 -1.24 -11.99
CA GLY A 119 -4.30 -0.42 -13.18
C GLY A 119 -3.01 -0.13 -13.94
N LYS A 120 -2.10 -1.10 -14.03
CA LYS A 120 -0.74 -0.93 -14.57
C LYS A 120 -0.31 -2.15 -15.36
N THR A 121 0.35 -1.95 -16.50
CA THR A 121 0.98 -3.03 -17.28
C THR A 121 2.22 -3.57 -16.57
N LEU A 122 2.81 -4.64 -17.09
CA LEU A 122 4.09 -5.14 -16.62
C LEU A 122 5.16 -4.05 -16.60
N GLU A 123 5.29 -3.32 -17.70
CA GLU A 123 6.27 -2.25 -17.89
C GLU A 123 6.06 -1.13 -16.88
N HIS A 124 4.80 -0.68 -16.70
CA HIS A 124 4.46 0.32 -15.70
C HIS A 124 4.83 -0.11 -14.27
N ASN A 125 4.60 -1.38 -13.91
CA ASN A 125 4.98 -1.91 -12.60
C ASN A 125 6.50 -1.87 -12.39
N LEU A 126 7.26 -2.29 -13.40
CA LEU A 126 8.73 -2.28 -13.36
C LEU A 126 9.28 -0.86 -13.31
N GLU A 127 8.72 0.06 -14.07
CA GLU A 127 9.14 1.46 -14.12
C GLU A 127 8.94 2.15 -12.77
N ILE A 128 7.80 1.90 -12.09
CA ILE A 128 7.56 2.40 -10.74
C ILE A 128 8.57 1.84 -9.76
N ILE A 129 8.82 0.53 -9.75
CA ILE A 129 9.81 -0.07 -8.84
C ILE A 129 11.18 0.53 -9.10
N ALA A 130 11.58 0.67 -10.37
CA ALA A 130 12.86 1.21 -10.78
C ALA A 130 13.02 2.72 -10.52
N ASN A 131 11.97 3.45 -10.20
CA ASN A 131 12.00 4.89 -9.93
C ASN A 131 11.35 5.26 -8.59
N LEU A 132 11.27 4.31 -7.65
CA LEU A 132 10.60 4.52 -6.37
C LEU A 132 11.28 5.61 -5.51
N ASP A 133 12.56 5.86 -5.76
CA ASP A 133 13.35 6.94 -5.17
C ASP A 133 12.79 8.33 -5.51
N LYS A 134 12.15 8.49 -6.68
CA LYS A 134 11.43 9.74 -7.02
C LYS A 134 10.25 9.98 -6.09
N LEU A 135 9.50 8.93 -5.72
CA LEU A 135 8.43 9.04 -4.73
C LEU A 135 8.99 9.28 -3.33
N ALA A 136 10.17 8.73 -3.00
CA ALA A 136 10.82 8.92 -1.71
C ALA A 136 11.14 10.39 -1.41
N GLN A 137 11.30 11.23 -2.45
CA GLN A 137 11.48 12.68 -2.32
C GLN A 137 10.31 13.39 -1.61
N MET A 138 9.12 12.78 -1.52
CA MET A 138 8.00 13.31 -0.75
C MET A 138 8.24 13.31 0.77
N ASN A 139 9.29 12.62 1.24
CA ASN A 139 9.65 12.44 2.65
C ASN A 139 8.48 11.85 3.47
N LEU A 140 7.82 10.84 2.91
CA LEU A 140 6.74 10.06 3.53
C LEU A 140 7.11 8.59 3.52
N PRO A 141 6.64 7.77 4.49
CA PRO A 141 6.77 6.33 4.39
C PRO A 141 6.12 5.82 3.10
N ILE A 142 6.80 4.92 2.41
CA ILE A 142 6.31 4.27 1.20
C ILE A 142 5.98 2.82 1.53
N MET A 143 4.74 2.45 1.27
CA MET A 143 4.26 1.08 1.28
C MET A 143 4.30 0.49 -0.13
N VAL A 144 4.76 -0.75 -0.26
CA VAL A 144 4.65 -1.52 -1.50
C VAL A 144 4.07 -2.91 -1.25
N GLY A 145 3.23 -3.37 -2.18
CA GLY A 145 2.68 -4.73 -2.16
C GLY A 145 2.95 -5.48 -3.47
N PRO A 146 4.18 -5.95 -3.75
CA PRO A 146 4.50 -6.73 -4.94
C PRO A 146 4.16 -8.23 -4.79
N SER A 147 3.89 -8.69 -3.57
CA SER A 147 3.80 -10.11 -3.22
C SER A 147 2.83 -10.90 -4.10
N ARG A 148 3.37 -11.94 -4.75
CA ARG A 148 2.66 -12.91 -5.61
C ARG A 148 1.93 -12.31 -6.81
N LYS A 149 2.16 -11.02 -7.12
CA LYS A 149 1.45 -10.32 -8.19
C LYS A 149 1.76 -10.89 -9.57
N ARG A 150 0.82 -10.66 -10.48
CA ARG A 150 0.83 -11.16 -11.86
C ARG A 150 2.11 -10.83 -12.62
N PHE A 151 2.67 -9.62 -12.45
CA PHE A 151 3.91 -9.20 -13.12
C PHE A 151 5.09 -10.14 -12.84
N ILE A 152 5.17 -10.72 -11.63
CA ILE A 152 6.22 -11.70 -11.29
C ILE A 152 6.01 -12.98 -12.11
N GLY A 153 4.77 -13.45 -12.20
CA GLY A 153 4.44 -14.63 -12.99
C GLY A 153 4.75 -14.47 -14.47
N GLU A 154 4.47 -13.28 -15.03
CA GLU A 154 4.80 -12.96 -16.43
C GLU A 154 6.30 -12.89 -16.70
N LEU A 155 7.12 -12.43 -15.75
CA LEU A 155 8.58 -12.35 -15.90
C LEU A 155 9.32 -13.67 -15.67
N THR A 156 8.71 -14.61 -14.96
CA THR A 156 9.36 -15.83 -14.49
C THR A 156 8.72 -17.10 -15.03
N ASP A 157 7.71 -16.96 -15.89
CA ASP A 157 6.85 -18.05 -16.37
C ASP A 157 6.21 -18.89 -15.23
N GLU A 158 6.02 -18.28 -14.05
CA GLU A 158 5.42 -18.93 -12.88
C GLU A 158 3.91 -18.65 -12.80
N ALA A 159 3.11 -19.63 -13.20
CA ALA A 159 1.66 -19.53 -13.24
C ALA A 159 1.01 -19.53 -11.84
N ILE A 160 1.59 -20.21 -10.86
CA ILE A 160 1.01 -20.41 -9.52
C ILE A 160 1.45 -19.27 -8.60
N PRO A 161 0.53 -18.40 -8.11
CA PRO A 161 0.90 -17.26 -7.26
C PRO A 161 1.71 -17.64 -6.02
N GLU A 162 1.40 -18.78 -5.40
CA GLU A 162 2.06 -19.31 -4.20
C GLU A 162 3.55 -19.60 -4.42
N ASN A 163 3.96 -19.92 -5.65
CA ASN A 163 5.35 -20.24 -5.99
C ASN A 163 6.21 -18.99 -6.25
N ARG A 164 5.61 -17.79 -6.27
CA ARG A 164 6.28 -16.54 -6.64
C ARG A 164 7.06 -15.89 -5.50
N THR A 165 7.42 -16.63 -4.45
CA THR A 165 8.14 -16.10 -3.29
C THR A 165 9.51 -15.54 -3.69
N ALA A 166 10.29 -16.24 -4.52
CA ALA A 166 11.61 -15.76 -4.94
C ALA A 166 11.53 -14.41 -5.69
N GLY A 167 10.60 -14.29 -6.65
CA GLY A 167 10.36 -13.02 -7.34
C GLY A 167 9.80 -11.92 -6.43
N THR A 168 9.01 -12.30 -5.42
CA THR A 168 8.52 -11.36 -4.39
C THR A 168 9.69 -10.80 -3.59
N LEU A 169 10.63 -11.64 -3.15
CA LEU A 169 11.83 -11.21 -2.42
C LEU A 169 12.66 -10.24 -3.25
N ALA A 170 12.88 -10.54 -4.53
CA ALA A 170 13.60 -9.65 -5.44
C ALA A 170 12.93 -8.27 -5.54
N ALA A 171 11.62 -8.22 -5.75
CA ALA A 171 10.87 -6.97 -5.84
C ALA A 171 10.86 -6.18 -4.51
N CYS A 172 10.74 -6.85 -3.36
CA CYS A 172 10.80 -6.21 -2.05
C CYS A 172 12.18 -5.62 -1.77
N LEU A 173 13.25 -6.38 -2.03
CA LEU A 173 14.63 -5.92 -1.82
C LEU A 173 14.97 -4.72 -2.70
N GLU A 174 14.54 -4.74 -3.96
CA GLU A 174 14.77 -3.61 -4.87
C GLU A 174 13.97 -2.39 -4.45
N SER A 175 12.72 -2.57 -4.04
CA SER A 175 11.89 -1.48 -3.51
C SER A 175 12.50 -0.89 -2.22
N PHE A 176 13.04 -1.73 -1.33
CA PHE A 176 13.73 -1.30 -0.10
C PHE A 176 14.91 -0.38 -0.41
N ARG A 177 15.79 -0.79 -1.34
CA ARG A 177 16.96 0.01 -1.76
C ARG A 177 16.58 1.36 -2.36
N ARG A 178 15.34 1.50 -2.82
CA ARG A 178 14.81 2.73 -3.44
C ARG A 178 13.86 3.50 -2.53
N GLY A 179 13.83 3.19 -1.24
CA GLY A 179 13.15 3.99 -0.22
C GLY A 179 11.81 3.44 0.28
N ALA A 180 11.37 2.25 -0.13
CA ALA A 180 10.23 1.59 0.52
C ALA A 180 10.56 1.22 1.96
N SER A 181 9.62 1.49 2.88
CA SER A 181 9.77 1.22 4.31
C SER A 181 8.70 0.28 4.87
N ILE A 182 7.61 0.05 4.12
CA ILE A 182 6.52 -0.85 4.52
C ILE A 182 6.25 -1.84 3.38
N PHE A 183 6.11 -3.13 3.72
CA PHE A 183 5.94 -4.21 2.74
C PHE A 183 4.72 -5.05 3.07
N ARG A 184 3.72 -5.05 2.16
CA ARG A 184 2.52 -5.90 2.29
C ARG A 184 2.76 -7.23 1.57
N VAL A 185 2.92 -8.29 2.35
CA VAL A 185 3.36 -9.61 1.85
C VAL A 185 2.59 -10.77 2.46
N HIS A 186 2.52 -11.88 1.72
CA HIS A 186 1.96 -13.15 2.20
C HIS A 186 3.02 -13.98 2.96
N ASP A 187 4.23 -14.04 2.42
CA ASP A 187 5.36 -14.84 2.94
C ASP A 187 6.20 -14.01 3.92
N VAL A 188 5.63 -13.77 5.12
CA VAL A 188 6.19 -12.83 6.12
C VAL A 188 7.59 -13.24 6.59
N ARG A 189 7.81 -14.54 6.83
CA ARG A 189 9.08 -15.05 7.37
C ARG A 189 10.23 -14.78 6.40
N GLU A 190 10.02 -15.11 5.14
CA GLU A 190 11.01 -15.02 4.07
C GLU A 190 11.36 -13.57 3.77
N VAL A 191 10.34 -12.70 3.65
CA VAL A 191 10.55 -11.27 3.39
C VAL A 191 11.23 -10.59 4.57
N LYS A 192 10.83 -10.91 5.81
CA LYS A 192 11.49 -10.39 7.02
C LYS A 192 12.97 -10.79 7.06
N GLN A 193 13.29 -12.05 6.75
CA GLN A 193 14.68 -12.52 6.71
C GLN A 193 15.49 -11.77 5.65
N ALA A 194 14.96 -11.61 4.44
CA ALA A 194 15.63 -10.89 3.37
C ALA A 194 15.88 -9.42 3.71
N LEU A 195 14.85 -8.72 4.23
CA LEU A 195 14.97 -7.31 4.63
C LEU A 195 15.92 -7.12 5.82
N ALA A 196 15.96 -8.05 6.78
CA ALA A 196 16.92 -7.99 7.89
C ALA A 196 18.36 -8.00 7.37
N VAL A 197 18.68 -8.90 6.43
CA VAL A 197 20.00 -8.93 5.78
C VAL A 197 20.24 -7.63 5.02
N ALA A 198 19.30 -7.20 4.17
CA ALA A 198 19.47 -6.01 3.34
C ALA A 198 19.67 -4.72 4.17
N SER A 199 18.94 -4.58 5.27
CA SER A 199 19.05 -3.42 6.19
C SER A 199 20.36 -3.36 6.96
N SER A 200 21.10 -4.48 7.04
CA SER A 200 22.41 -4.53 7.70
C SER A 200 23.56 -4.10 6.79
N LEU A 201 23.30 -3.95 5.48
CA LEU A 201 24.29 -3.51 4.51
C LEU A 201 24.38 -1.97 4.48
N PRO A 202 25.55 -1.40 4.15
CA PRO A 202 25.68 0.02 3.90
C PRO A 202 24.74 0.46 2.76
N GLN A 203 24.10 1.62 2.92
CA GLN A 203 23.31 2.27 1.87
C GLN A 203 24.12 3.35 1.15
#